data_AF-A0A8S1AND6-F1
#
_entry.id   AF-A0A8S1AND6-F1
#
_cell.length_a   1.000
_cell.length_b   1.000
_cell.length_c   1.000
_cell.angle_alpha   90.00
_cell.angle_beta   90.00
_cell.angle_gamma   90.00
#
_symmetry.space_group_name_H-M   'P 1'
#
loop_
_entity.id
_entity.type
_entity.pdbx_description
1 polymer ?
#
loop_
_entity_poly.entity_id
_entity_poly.type
_entity_poly.pdbx_seq_one_letter_code
_entity_poly.pdbx_strand_id
1 'polypeptide(L)' 'MANNMSNEETFKFIELYQSENCLWNPKNKYHKSKNVINDSWKRIADTMGVPVHEIKKKKESLMTTFRTNMKKKI' A
#
# COMPACT_ATOMS: atom_id res chain seq x y z
N MET A 1 10.55 6.01 -16.32
CA MET A 1 9.74 7.15 -15.83
C MET A 1 9.38 6.88 -14.38
N ALA A 2 9.81 7.72 -13.44
CA ALA A 2 9.39 7.61 -12.04
C ALA A 2 7.99 8.22 -11.95
N ASN A 3 6.95 7.40 -11.84
CA ASN A 3 5.59 7.88 -11.61
C ASN A 3 5.53 8.50 -10.22
N ASN A 4 5.65 9.83 -10.16
CA ASN A 4 5.54 10.57 -8.91
C ASN A 4 4.05 10.79 -8.65
N MET A 5 3.45 9.87 -7.90
CA MET A 5 2.05 9.95 -7.47
C MET A 5 1.85 11.25 -6.65
N SER A 6 0.85 12.03 -7.04
CA SER A 6 0.46 13.29 -6.41
C SER A 6 0.08 13.09 -4.94
N ASN A 7 0.02 14.17 -4.17
CA ASN A 7 -0.40 14.10 -2.76
C ASN A 7 -1.82 13.52 -2.64
N GLU A 8 -2.75 13.97 -3.48
CA GLU A 8 -4.13 13.46 -3.52
C GLU A 8 -4.20 11.96 -3.81
N GLU A 9 -3.50 11.52 -4.85
CA GLU A 9 -3.39 10.10 -5.19
C GLU A 9 -2.73 9.29 -4.07
N THR A 10 -1.76 9.88 -3.36
CA THR A 10 -1.11 9.26 -2.20
C THR A 10 -2.08 9.11 -1.03
N PHE A 11 -2.91 10.12 -0.74
CA PHE A 11 -3.95 10.01 0.29
C PHE A 11 -4.99 8.96 -0.08
N LYS A 12 -5.47 8.98 -1.32
CA LYS A 12 -6.40 7.96 -1.84
C LYS A 12 -5.81 6.56 -1.72
N PHE A 13 -4.53 6.38 -2.04
CA PHE A 13 -3.84 5.11 -1.85
C PHE A 13 -3.81 4.67 -0.37
N ILE A 14 -3.54 5.60 0.56
CA ILE A 14 -3.52 5.30 2.00
C ILE A 14 -4.91 4.85 2.48
N GLU A 15 -5.99 5.51 2.05
CA GLU A 15 -7.37 5.13 2.40
C GLU A 15 -7.72 3.73 1.89
N LEU A 16 -7.39 3.44 0.62
CA LEU A 16 -7.61 2.12 0.03
C LEU A 16 -6.75 1.03 0.70
N TYR A 17 -5.51 1.36 1.06
CA TYR A 17 -4.63 0.42 1.77
C TYR A 17 -5.15 0.13 3.19
N GLN A 18 -5.70 1.12 3.87
CA GLN A 18 -6.30 0.93 5.21
C GLN A 18 -7.55 0.05 5.16
N SER A 19 -8.41 0.21 4.14
CA SER A 19 -9.63 -0.60 4.00
C SER A 19 -9.31 -2.09 3.74
N GLU A 20 -8.22 -2.38 3.02
CA GLU A 20 -7.74 -3.73 2.74
C GLU A 20 -6.94 -4.32 3.92
N ASN A 21 -7.66 -4.61 5.02
CA ASN A 21 -7.09 -5.13 6.26
C ASN A 21 -6.22 -6.39 6.12
N CYS A 22 -6.42 -7.21 5.08
CA CYS A 22 -5.60 -8.40 4.84
C CYS A 22 -4.15 -8.07 4.47
N LEU A 23 -3.86 -6.83 4.02
CA LEU A 23 -2.53 -6.40 3.60
C LEU A 23 -1.63 -6.01 4.78
N TRP A 24 -2.21 -5.47 5.86
CA TRP A 24 -1.45 -4.90 6.97
C TRP A 24 -1.78 -5.51 8.34
N ASN A 25 -2.94 -6.13 8.53
CA ASN A 25 -3.35 -6.66 9.83
C ASN A 25 -2.90 -8.13 10.01
N PRO A 26 -1.90 -8.42 10.86
CA PRO A 26 -1.42 -9.79 11.08
C PRO A 26 -2.44 -10.68 11.79
N LYS A 27 -3.45 -10.11 12.46
CA LYS A 27 -4.54 -10.84 13.11
C LYS A 27 -5.65 -11.25 12.13
N ASN A 28 -5.62 -10.75 10.89
CA ASN A 28 -6.59 -11.18 9.89
C ASN A 28 -6.27 -12.61 9.43
N LYS A 29 -7.26 -13.52 9.50
CA LYS A 29 -7.18 -14.88 8.98
C LYS A 29 -6.71 -14.97 7.53
N TYR A 30 -6.99 -13.95 6.72
CA TYR A 30 -6.60 -13.87 5.31
C TYR A 30 -5.21 -13.24 5.07
N HIS A 31 -4.53 -12.72 6.10
CA HIS A 31 -3.20 -12.13 5.96
C HIS A 31 -2.12 -13.13 5.52
N LYS A 32 -2.39 -14.44 5.65
CA LYS A 32 -1.53 -15.52 5.13
C LYS A 32 -2.01 -16.09 3.80
N SER A 33 -3.20 -15.69 3.33
CA SER A 33 -3.80 -16.19 2.11
C SER A 33 -3.27 -15.42 0.91
N LYS A 34 -2.30 -16.01 0.20
CA LYS A 34 -1.66 -15.40 -0.99
C LYS A 34 -2.67 -14.93 -2.04
N ASN A 35 -3.76 -15.69 -2.24
CA ASN A 35 -4.81 -15.34 -3.19
C ASN A 35 -5.51 -14.05 -2.77
N VAL A 36 -5.98 -13.95 -1.53
CA VAL A 36 -6.68 -12.77 -1.01
C VAL A 36 -5.78 -11.53 -1.00
N ILE A 37 -4.50 -11.70 -0.63
CA ILE A 37 -3.52 -10.62 -0.69
C ILE A 37 -3.34 -10.13 -2.12
N ASN A 38 -3.22 -11.05 -3.08
CA ASN A 38 -3.05 -10.71 -4.49
C ASN A 38 -4.30 -9.99 -5.05
N ASP A 39 -5.48 -10.48 -4.71
CA ASP A 39 -6.75 -9.88 -5.14
C ASP A 39 -6.94 -8.49 -4.53
N SER A 40 -6.55 -8.30 -3.28
CA SER A 40 -6.63 -6.99 -2.61
C SER A 40 -5.68 -5.99 -3.25
N TRP A 41 -4.45 -6.41 -3.59
CA TRP A 41 -3.54 -5.56 -4.36
C TRP A 41 -4.08 -5.22 -5.74
N LYS A 42 -4.71 -6.18 -6.43
CA LYS A 42 -5.38 -5.93 -7.71
C LYS A 42 -6.51 -4.93 -7.57
N ARG A 43 -7.39 -5.05 -6.57
CA ARG A 43 -8.46 -4.07 -6.31
C ARG A 43 -7.95 -2.66 -6.14
N ILE A 44 -6.87 -2.47 -5.36
CA ILE A 44 -6.24 -1.15 -5.18
C ILE A 44 -5.68 -0.65 -6.52
N ALA A 45 -4.95 -1.50 -7.24
CA ALA A 45 -4.37 -1.17 -8.54
C ALA A 45 -5.42 -0.76 -9.57
N ASP A 46 -6.50 -1.52 -9.68
CA ASP A 46 -7.63 -1.27 -10.58
C ASP A 46 -8.34 0.04 -10.21
N THR A 47 -8.54 0.30 -8.91
CA THR A 47 -9.18 1.54 -8.42
C THR A 47 -8.31 2.79 -8.66
N MET A 48 -6.99 2.63 -8.61
CA MET A 48 -6.02 3.69 -8.87
C MET A 48 -5.70 3.84 -10.36
N GLY A 49 -6.12 2.88 -11.21
CA GLY A 49 -5.80 2.88 -12.63
C GLY A 49 -4.31 2.67 -12.94
N VAL A 50 -3.56 2.02 -12.05
CA VAL A 50 -2.12 1.81 -12.19
C VAL A 50 -1.73 0.35 -11.94
N PRO A 51 -0.59 -0.13 -12.45
CA PRO A 51 -0.18 -1.52 -12.25
C PRO A 51 0.08 -1.88 -10.77
N VAL A 52 -0.21 -3.12 -10.40
CA VAL A 52 0.03 -3.66 -9.04
C VAL A 52 1.47 -3.46 -8.56
N HIS A 53 2.46 -3.58 -9.45
CA HIS A 53 3.86 -3.40 -9.08
C HIS A 53 4.20 -1.96 -8.66
N GLU A 54 3.57 -0.97 -9.29
CA GLU A 54 3.72 0.46 -8.93
C GLU A 54 3.11 0.75 -7.56
N ILE A 55 1.92 0.20 -7.28
CA ILE A 55 1.28 0.33 -5.97
C ILE A 55 2.14 -0.28 -4.85
N LYS A 56 2.70 -1.49 -5.08
CA LYS A 56 3.59 -2.13 -4.11
C LYS A 56 4.87 -1.31 -3.88
N LYS A 57 5.45 -0.75 -4.94
CA LYS A 57 6.62 0.14 -4.86
C LYS A 57 6.31 1.42 -4.07
N LYS A 58 5.14 2.03 -4.31
CA LYS A 58 4.68 3.21 -3.55
C LYS A 58 4.54 2.90 -2.06
N LYS A 59 3.96 1.75 -1.71
CA LYS A 59 3.88 1.29 -0.32
C LYS A 59 5.27 1.17 0.33
N GLU A 60 6.25 0.57 -0.35
CA GLU A 60 7.60 0.43 0.19
C GLU A 60 8.29 1.80 0.36
N SER A 61 8.11 2.71 -0.60
CA SER A 61 8.62 4.09 -0.51
C SER A 61 8.03 4.83 0.69
N LEU A 62 6.71 4.79 0.88
CA LEU A 62 6.01 5.41 2.01
C LEU A 62 6.48 4.83 3.35
N MET A 63 6.57 3.51 3.46
CA MET A 63 7.01 2.85 4.69
C MET A 63 8.48 3.12 5.01
N THR A 64 9.34 3.25 4.00
CA THR A 64 10.75 3.61 4.18
C THR A 64 10.88 5.02 4.75
N THR A 65 10.18 5.98 4.15
CA THR A 65 10.13 7.36 4.65
C THR A 65 9.53 7.42 6.06
N PHE A 66 8.42 6.72 6.31
CA PHE A 66 7.79 6.66 7.62
C PHE A 66 8.73 6.10 8.70
N ARG A 67 9.35 4.94 8.45
CA ARG A 67 10.31 4.32 9.39
C ARG A 67 11.51 5.22 9.66
N THR A 68 12.01 5.91 8.64
CA THR A 68 13.14 6.84 8.78
C THR A 68 12.78 8.04 9.64
N ASN A 69 11.61 8.64 9.42
CA ASN A 69 11.13 9.78 10.22
C ASN A 69 10.76 9.36 11.66
N MET A 70 10.19 8.17 11.85
CA MET A 70 9.92 7.62 13.18
C MET A 70 11.20 7.37 13.99
N LYS A 71 12.28 6.89 13.35
CA LYS A 71 13.58 6.67 14.01
C LYS A 71 14.27 7.96 14.45
N LYS A 72 14.00 9.09 13.79
CA LYS A 72 14.56 10.41 14.15
C LYS A 72 13.86 11.06 15.35
N LYS A 73 12.77 10.46 15.85
CA LYS A 73 11.96 10.99 16.95
C LYS A 73 12.31 10.37 18.33
N ILE A 74 13.45 9.67 18.42
CA ILE A 74 13.98 9.07 19.66
C ILE A 74 15.31 9.75 19.99
#